data_AF-A0A7Y3HUF4-F1
#
_entry.id   AF-A0A7Y3HUF4-F1
#
_cell.length_a   1.000
_cell.length_b   1.000
_cell.length_c   1.000
_cell.angle_alpha   90.00
_cell.angle_beta   90.00
_cell.angle_gamma   90.00
#
_symmetry.space_group_name_H-M   'P 1'
#
loop_
_entity.id
_entity.type
_entity.pdbx_description
1 polymer ?
#
loop_
_entity_poly.entity_id
_entity_poly.type
_entity_poly.pdbx_seq_one_letter_code
_entity_poly.pdbx_strand_id
1 'polypeptide(L)'
;LYNLNDVNHLGHGGNFNNVKEVIEYKNQAIPQNSEVPVSNISPSFRPLGLSLDEINMLSTFIENALYDDQLERYVPISTPMQSCFPNADSQSKEDMGCD
;
A
#
# COMPACT_ATOMS: atom_id res chain seq x y z
N LEU A 1 -7.62 -0.56 4.09
CA LEU A 1 -6.83 -0.24 2.89
C LEU A 1 -7.49 1.00 2.31
N TYR A 2 -6.80 2.13 2.21
CA TYR A 2 -7.33 3.36 1.64
C TYR A 2 -6.23 4.00 0.81
N ASN A 3 -6.58 4.63 -0.30
CA ASN A 3 -5.65 5.41 -1.14
C ASN A 3 -4.43 4.60 -1.64
N LEU A 4 -4.61 3.30 -1.89
CA LEU A 4 -3.54 2.46 -2.41
C LEU A 4 -3.28 2.67 -3.90
N ASN A 5 -4.19 3.35 -4.61
CA ASN A 5 -4.03 3.67 -6.03
C ASN A 5 -2.84 4.60 -6.30
N ASP A 6 -2.42 5.41 -5.32
CA ASP A 6 -1.25 6.29 -5.43
C ASP A 6 0.08 5.59 -5.06
N VAL A 7 0.03 4.29 -4.72
CA VAL A 7 1.18 3.54 -4.20
C VAL A 7 1.68 2.52 -5.22
N ASN A 8 2.90 2.74 -5.73
CA ASN A 8 3.52 1.89 -6.76
C ASN A 8 4.23 0.63 -6.22
N HIS A 9 4.43 0.53 -4.90
CA HIS A 9 5.13 -0.58 -4.26
C HIS A 9 4.35 -1.09 -3.05
N LEU A 10 3.84 -2.32 -3.16
CA LEU A 10 2.97 -2.93 -2.16
C LEU A 10 3.61 -4.16 -1.53
N GLY A 11 3.13 -4.50 -0.32
CA GLY A 11 3.71 -5.53 0.55
C GLY A 11 4.95 -5.04 1.29
N HIS A 12 5.33 -5.73 2.37
CA HIS A 12 6.49 -5.31 3.18
C HIS A 12 7.81 -5.30 2.42
N GLY A 13 7.96 -6.16 1.39
CA GLY A 13 9.13 -6.17 0.52
C GLY A 13 9.02 -5.25 -0.71
N GLY A 14 7.89 -4.57 -0.92
CA GLY A 14 7.67 -3.76 -2.13
C GLY A 14 7.64 -4.58 -3.44
N ASN A 15 7.31 -5.87 -3.35
CA ASN A 15 7.41 -6.81 -4.48
C ASN A 15 6.22 -6.75 -5.46
N PHE A 16 5.18 -5.99 -5.14
CA PHE A 16 3.96 -5.92 -5.94
C PHE A 16 3.75 -4.51 -6.46
N ASN A 17 3.32 -4.38 -7.72
CA ASN A 17 3.17 -3.08 -8.40
C ASN A 17 1.73 -2.54 -8.35
N ASN A 18 0.75 -3.38 -8.00
CA ASN A 18 -0.67 -3.02 -7.94
C ASN A 18 -1.43 -3.92 -6.96
N VAL A 19 -2.67 -3.54 -6.63
CA VAL A 19 -3.49 -4.27 -5.65
C VAL A 19 -3.88 -5.66 -6.16
N LYS A 20 -4.08 -5.81 -7.47
CA LYS A 20 -4.44 -7.09 -8.08
C LYS A 20 -3.40 -8.17 -7.81
N GLU A 21 -2.11 -7.87 -7.97
CA GLU A 21 -1.02 -8.82 -7.67
C GLU A 21 -1.05 -9.28 -6.19
N VAL A 22 -1.38 -8.37 -5.26
CA VAL A 22 -1.52 -8.71 -3.84
C VAL A 22 -2.71 -9.64 -3.61
N ILE A 23 -3.85 -9.39 -4.27
CA ILE A 23 -5.05 -10.25 -4.18
C ILE A 23 -4.75 -11.63 -4.76
N GLU A 24 -4.11 -11.71 -5.91
CA GLU A 24 -3.70 -12.96 -6.55
C GLU A 24 -2.76 -13.77 -5.65
N TYR A 25 -1.77 -13.12 -5.02
CA TYR A 25 -0.89 -13.74 -4.03
C TYR A 25 -1.66 -14.32 -2.84
N LYS A 26 -2.63 -13.56 -2.30
CA LYS A 26 -3.49 -14.05 -1.20
C LYS A 26 -4.41 -15.17 -1.64
N ASN A 27 -4.90 -15.14 -2.88
CA ASN A 27 -5.79 -16.16 -3.45
C ASN A 27 -5.05 -17.48 -3.71
N GLN A 28 -3.80 -17.42 -4.16
CA GLN A 28 -2.95 -18.61 -4.40
C GLN A 28 -2.38 -19.18 -3.11
N ALA A 29 -2.11 -18.32 -2.12
CA ALA A 29 -1.55 -18.67 -0.82
C ALA A 29 -0.20 -19.43 -0.88
N ILE A 30 0.65 -19.07 -1.83
CA ILE A 30 2.01 -19.64 -1.97
C ILE A 30 3.00 -18.66 -1.30
N PRO A 31 3.72 -19.05 -0.23
CA PRO A 31 4.67 -18.15 0.44
C PRO A 31 5.80 -17.70 -0.50
N GLN A 32 6.11 -16.39 -0.53
CA GLN A 32 7.20 -15.85 -1.35
C GLN A 32 8.60 -16.15 -0.79
N ASN A 33 8.73 -16.23 0.53
CA ASN A 33 10.01 -16.51 1.19
C ASN A 33 10.03 -17.95 1.71
N SER A 34 10.79 -18.82 1.04
CA SER A 34 10.95 -20.23 1.41
C SER A 34 11.64 -20.45 2.75
N GLU A 35 12.38 -19.45 3.24
CA GLU A 35 13.09 -19.52 4.53
C GLU A 35 12.15 -19.33 5.72
N VAL A 36 10.90 -18.90 5.50
CA VAL A 36 9.91 -18.74 6.57
C VAL A 36 9.31 -20.12 6.89
N PRO A 37 9.50 -20.66 8.11
CA PRO A 37 8.89 -21.92 8.50
C PRO A 37 7.37 -21.85 8.41
N VAL A 38 6.73 -22.91 7.92
CA VAL A 38 5.26 -23.00 7.79
C VAL A 38 4.55 -22.77 9.14
N SER A 39 5.18 -23.14 10.25
CA SER A 39 4.66 -22.88 11.60
C SER A 39 4.49 -21.39 11.93
N ASN A 40 5.22 -20.51 11.25
CA ASN A 40 5.15 -19.06 11.41
C ASN A 40 4.18 -18.41 10.40
N ILE A 41 3.60 -19.21 9.51
CA ILE A 41 2.61 -18.77 8.54
C ILE A 41 1.23 -18.99 9.15
N SER A 42 0.37 -17.96 9.05
CA SER A 42 -0.99 -18.05 9.57
C SER A 42 -1.74 -19.24 8.95
N PRO A 43 -2.46 -20.05 9.75
CA PRO A 43 -3.33 -21.11 9.23
C PRO A 43 -4.43 -20.61 8.29
N SER A 44 -4.71 -19.30 8.29
CA SER A 44 -5.66 -18.68 7.36
C SER A 44 -5.07 -18.39 5.97
N PHE A 45 -3.75 -18.49 5.78
CA PHE A 45 -3.11 -18.34 4.49
C PHE A 45 -3.24 -19.63 3.68
N ARG A 46 -4.41 -19.79 3.06
CA ARG A 46 -4.81 -20.95 2.26
C ARG A 46 -5.49 -20.47 0.97
N PRO A 47 -5.51 -21.28 -0.10
CA PRO A 47 -6.16 -20.88 -1.34
C PRO A 47 -7.62 -20.49 -1.11
N LEU A 48 -8.04 -19.35 -1.67
CA LEU A 48 -9.40 -18.84 -1.49
C LEU A 48 -10.35 -19.28 -2.62
N GLY A 49 -9.80 -19.69 -3.76
CA GLY A 49 -10.58 -20.20 -4.89
C GLY A 49 -11.38 -19.10 -5.62
N LEU A 50 -10.95 -17.84 -5.51
CA LEU A 50 -11.59 -16.72 -6.19
C LEU A 50 -11.41 -16.86 -7.70
N SER A 51 -12.50 -16.60 -8.42
CA SER A 51 -12.51 -16.44 -9.87
C SER A 51 -11.79 -15.15 -10.30
N LEU A 52 -11.44 -15.07 -11.59
CA LEU A 52 -10.84 -13.86 -12.15
C LEU A 52 -11.75 -12.64 -12.00
N ASP A 53 -13.06 -12.82 -12.14
CA ASP A 53 -14.04 -11.74 -11.99
C ASP A 53 -14.09 -11.22 -10.55
N GLU A 54 -14.11 -12.11 -9.56
CA GLU A 54 -14.06 -11.72 -8.14
C GLU A 54 -12.76 -10.99 -7.80
N ILE A 55 -11.62 -11.44 -8.33
CA ILE A 55 -10.33 -10.75 -8.17
C ILE A 55 -10.41 -9.34 -8.75
N ASN A 56 -10.90 -9.19 -9.98
CA ASN A 56 -11.03 -7.89 -10.62
C ASN A 56 -12.00 -6.96 -9.86
N MET A 57 -13.10 -7.50 -9.33
CA MET A 57 -14.06 -6.74 -8.53
C MET A 57 -13.43 -6.27 -7.21
N LEU A 58 -12.66 -7.12 -6.53
CA LEU A 58 -11.95 -6.77 -5.30
C LEU A 58 -10.87 -5.72 -5.57
N SER A 59 -10.09 -5.86 -6.65
CA SER A 59 -9.11 -4.86 -7.09
C SER A 59 -9.81 -3.50 -7.30
N THR A 60 -10.88 -3.48 -8.09
CA THR A 60 -11.67 -2.28 -8.37
C THR A 60 -12.20 -1.63 -7.10
N PHE A 61 -12.73 -2.43 -6.16
CA PHE A 61 -13.23 -1.91 -4.89
C PHE A 61 -12.12 -1.22 -4.08
N ILE A 62 -10.95 -1.85 -3.96
CA ILE A 62 -9.84 -1.29 -3.17
C ILE A 62 -9.19 -0.10 -3.87
N GLU A 63 -9.00 -0.15 -5.18
CA GLU A 63 -8.31 0.90 -5.95
C GLU A 63 -9.20 2.12 -6.17
N ASN A 64 -10.52 1.95 -6.32
CA ASN A 64 -11.42 3.06 -6.67
C ASN A 64 -12.40 3.42 -5.57
N ALA A 65 -13.08 2.45 -4.95
CA ALA A 65 -14.11 2.75 -3.96
C ALA A 65 -13.55 3.17 -2.60
N LEU A 66 -12.27 2.84 -2.34
CA LEU A 66 -11.54 3.26 -1.14
C LEU A 66 -10.50 4.35 -1.46
N TYR A 67 -10.65 5.00 -2.61
CA TYR A 67 -9.84 6.13 -3.03
C TYR A 67 -10.51 7.45 -2.66
N ASP A 68 -9.69 8.40 -2.25
CA ASP A 68 -10.05 9.75 -1.92
C ASP A 68 -9.14 10.68 -2.74
N ASP A 69 -9.70 11.26 -3.78
CA ASP A 69 -9.00 12.11 -4.74
C ASP A 69 -8.66 13.51 -4.19
N GLN A 70 -9.08 13.82 -2.96
CA GLN A 70 -8.88 15.13 -2.35
C GLN A 70 -8.22 15.05 -0.97
N LEU A 71 -7.27 14.12 -0.78
CA LEU A 71 -6.52 13.99 0.47
C LEU A 71 -5.81 15.28 0.91
N GLU A 72 -5.44 16.13 -0.05
CA GLU A 72 -4.79 17.43 0.22
C GLU A 72 -5.60 18.33 1.16
N ARG A 73 -6.93 18.16 1.24
CA ARG A 73 -7.78 18.92 2.18
C ARG A 73 -7.41 18.69 3.65
N TYR A 74 -6.67 17.63 3.98
CA TYR A 74 -6.17 17.34 5.32
C TYR A 74 -4.76 17.89 5.57
N VAL A 75 -4.08 18.40 4.54
CA VAL A 75 -2.77 19.02 4.67
C VAL A 75 -2.95 20.41 5.31
N PRO A 76 -2.27 20.69 6.43
CA PRO A 76 -2.37 22.00 7.06
C PRO A 76 -1.71 23.08 6.19
N ILE A 77 -2.26 24.29 6.21
CA ILE A 77 -1.73 25.45 5.47
C ILE A 77 -0.29 25.80 5.92
N SER A 78 0.04 25.54 7.19
CA SER A 78 1.39 25.68 7.72
C SER A 78 1.64 24.75 8.90
N THR A 79 2.90 24.38 9.10
CA THR A 79 3.35 23.70 10.32
C THR A 79 3.80 24.75 11.35
N PRO A 80 3.70 24.49 12.67
CA PRO A 80 4.16 25.44 13.70
C PRO A 80 5.62 25.86 13.55
N MET A 81 6.45 24.98 13.00
CA MET A 81 7.89 25.22 12.78
C MET A 81 8.20 25.87 11.43
N GLN A 82 7.20 26.10 10.56
CA GLN A 82 7.40 26.52 9.16
C GLN A 82 8.49 25.68 8.47
N SER A 83 8.45 24.38 8.76
CA SER A 83 9.32 23.36 8.19
C SER A 83 8.50 22.45 7.30
N CYS A 84 9.20 21.76 6.40
CA CYS A 84 8.58 20.77 5.54
C CYS A 84 8.03 19.61 6.37
N PHE A 85 6.87 19.11 5.97
CA PHE A 85 6.32 17.87 6.51
C PHE A 85 6.91 16.69 5.74
N PRO A 86 7.16 15.52 6.36
CA PRO A 86 7.04 15.22 7.79
C PRO A 86 8.29 15.57 8.61
N ASN A 87 9.40 15.87 7.95
CA ASN A 87 10.71 16.02 8.56
C ASN A 87 11.09 17.49 8.75
N ALA A 88 11.33 17.89 10.00
CA ALA A 88 11.66 19.27 10.38
C ALA A 88 13.18 19.53 10.47
N ASP A 89 13.97 19.05 9.50
CA ASP A 89 15.42 19.24 9.43
C ASP A 89 15.87 19.97 8.15
N SER A 90 17.10 20.48 8.14
CA SER A 90 17.62 21.27 7.02
C SER A 90 17.83 20.46 5.73
N GLN A 91 18.24 19.19 5.84
CA GLN A 91 18.45 18.35 4.66
C GLN A 91 17.12 18.09 3.96
N SER A 92 16.07 17.80 4.74
CA SER A 92 14.72 17.61 4.22
C SER A 92 14.17 18.85 3.50
N LYS A 93 14.54 20.07 3.92
CA LYS A 93 14.16 21.30 3.20
C LYS A 93 14.79 21.40 1.82
N GLU A 94 16.10 21.10 1.74
CA GLU A 94 16.85 21.10 0.48
C GLU A 94 16.34 20.02 -0.48
N ASP A 95 16.16 18.79 0.01
CA ASP A 95 15.76 17.63 -0.80
C ASP A 95 14.33 17.78 -1.37
N MET A 96 13.42 18.40 -0.61
CA MET A 96 12.03 18.57 -1.01
C MET A 96 11.72 19.94 -1.63
N GLY A 97 12.69 20.86 -1.68
CA GLY A 97 12.55 22.17 -2.32
C GLY A 97 11.48 23.07 -1.70
N CYS A 98 11.43 23.13 -0.37
CA CYS A 98 10.37 23.78 0.40
C CYS A 98 10.88 24.88 1.35
N ASP A 99 11.69 25.80 0.80
CA ASP A 99 12.26 26.98 1.48
C ASP A 99 11.26 28.12 1.74
#